data_AF-A0A0C9V0Y4-F1
#
_entry.id   AF-A0A0C9V0Y4-F1
#
_cell.length_a   1.000
_cell.length_b   1.000
_cell.length_c   1.000
_cell.angle_alpha   90.00
_cell.angle_beta   90.00
_cell.angle_gamma   90.00
#
_symmetry.space_group_name_H-M   'P 1'
#
loop_
_entity.id
_entity.type
_entity.pdbx_description
1 polymer ?
#
loop_
_entity_poly.entity_id
_entity_poly.type
_entity_poly.pdbx_seq_one_letter_code
_entity_poly.pdbx_strand_id
1 'polypeptide(L)'
;YILDHYFAKEVDLFHEVAQVAMFLSVACSIIMGLSQRSGDFIVATIFILLKSLAFSNSKEELTPLHAEILDQLPRQLATALSKFNLDGQVTNYAVCPSCHSLYAP
;
A
#
# COMPACT_ATOMS: atom_id res chain seq x y z
N TYR A 1 -10.54 -29.58 -3.89
CA TYR A 1 -9.23 -28.98 -4.24
C TYR A 1 -9.41 -27.71 -5.09
N ILE A 2 -10.26 -26.74 -4.68
CA ILE A 2 -10.50 -25.47 -5.44
C ILE A 2 -10.76 -24.31 -4.46
N LEU A 3 -9.99 -24.20 -3.37
CA LEU A 3 -10.19 -23.12 -2.38
C LEU A 3 -8.91 -22.31 -2.08
N ASP A 4 -7.73 -22.82 -2.42
CA ASP A 4 -6.47 -22.18 -2.02
C ASP A 4 -6.00 -21.06 -2.98
N HIS A 5 -6.61 -20.92 -4.16
CA HIS A 5 -6.22 -19.89 -5.13
C HIS A 5 -7.01 -18.59 -5.04
N TYR A 6 -8.05 -18.51 -4.21
CA TYR A 6 -8.87 -17.29 -4.10
C TYR A 6 -8.30 -16.25 -3.13
N PHE A 7 -7.31 -16.63 -2.32
CA PHE A 7 -6.73 -15.79 -1.26
C PHE A 7 -5.24 -15.52 -1.44
N ALA A 8 -4.64 -15.81 -2.59
CA ALA A 8 -3.27 -15.39 -2.86
C ALA A 8 -3.27 -13.86 -2.99
N LYS A 9 -2.82 -13.17 -1.95
CA LYS A 9 -2.73 -11.71 -1.97
C LYS A 9 -1.49 -11.33 -2.74
N GLU A 10 -1.57 -10.34 -3.61
CA GLU A 10 -0.39 -9.87 -4.37
C GLU A 10 0.77 -9.49 -3.44
N VAL A 11 0.47 -9.07 -2.20
CA VAL A 11 1.46 -8.77 -1.17
C VAL A 11 2.35 -9.97 -0.80
N ASP A 12 1.87 -11.21 -0.94
CA ASP A 12 2.61 -12.41 -0.53
C ASP A 12 3.81 -12.71 -1.46
N LEU A 13 3.88 -12.04 -2.61
CA LEU A 13 4.97 -12.16 -3.59
C LEU A 13 6.20 -11.30 -3.24
N PHE A 14 6.08 -10.41 -2.25
CA PHE A 14 7.16 -9.49 -1.87
C PHE A 14 7.96 -10.02 -0.70
N HIS A 15 9.16 -9.49 -0.51
CA HIS A 15 10.02 -9.78 0.64
C HIS A 15 9.31 -9.36 1.93
N GLU A 16 9.46 -10.14 3.01
CA GLU A 16 8.75 -9.95 4.29
C GLU A 16 8.89 -8.52 4.84
N VAL A 17 10.09 -7.94 4.74
CA VAL A 17 10.36 -6.54 5.12
C VAL A 17 9.49 -5.55 4.32
N ALA A 18 9.35 -5.75 3.00
CA ALA A 18 8.51 -4.91 2.16
C ALA A 18 7.02 -5.11 2.50
N GLN A 19 6.58 -6.34 2.77
CA GLN A 19 5.22 -6.62 3.21
C GLN A 19 4.86 -5.88 4.51
N VAL A 20 5.72 -5.99 5.52
CA VAL A 20 5.51 -5.32 6.82
C VAL A 20 5.53 -3.80 6.68
N ALA A 21 6.44 -3.26 5.88
CA ALA A 21 6.52 -1.82 5.60
C ALA A 21 5.25 -1.29 4.90
N MET A 22 4.74 -2.04 3.90
CA MET A 22 3.49 -1.72 3.23
C MET A 22 2.30 -1.79 4.19
N PHE A 23 2.22 -2.84 5.00
CA PHE A 23 1.15 -3.01 5.98
C PHE A 23 1.13 -1.88 7.02
N LEU A 24 2.30 -1.49 7.54
CA LEU A 24 2.41 -0.39 8.50
C LEU A 24 1.95 0.93 7.88
N SER A 25 2.33 1.20 6.63
CA SER A 25 1.88 2.38 5.89
C SER A 25 0.35 2.43 5.79
N VAL A 26 -0.27 1.31 5.43
CA VAL A 26 -1.73 1.18 5.33
C VAL A 26 -2.38 1.36 6.70
N ALA A 27 -1.94 0.65 7.73
CA ALA A 27 -2.50 0.74 9.07
C ALA A 27 -2.43 2.16 9.64
N CYS A 28 -1.28 2.82 9.51
CA CYS A 28 -1.12 4.19 9.96
C CYS A 28 -1.98 5.18 9.17
N SER A 29 -2.18 4.95 7.86
CA SER A 29 -3.09 5.78 7.06
C SER A 29 -4.55 5.65 7.49
N ILE A 30 -4.99 4.45 7.87
CA ILE A 30 -6.34 4.19 8.39
C ILE A 30 -6.54 4.89 9.73
N ILE A 31 -5.59 4.76 10.66
CA ILE A 31 -5.64 5.42 11.97
C ILE A 31 -5.71 6.95 11.82
N MET A 32 -5.03 7.51 10.83
CA MET A 32 -5.04 8.95 10.53
C MET A 32 -6.21 9.41 9.66
N GLY A 33 -7.21 8.56 9.40
CA GLY A 33 -8.44 8.95 8.72
C GLY A 33 -8.37 8.92 7.18
N LEU A 34 -7.61 7.98 6.61
CA LEU A 34 -7.56 7.69 5.16
C LEU A 34 -7.07 8.87 4.29
N SER A 35 -6.40 9.86 4.88
CA SER A 35 -5.79 10.94 4.10
C SER A 35 -4.66 10.39 3.22
N GLN A 36 -4.84 10.48 1.90
CA GLN A 36 -3.85 10.03 0.92
C GLN A 36 -2.50 10.73 1.12
N ARG A 37 -2.51 12.04 1.40
CA ARG A 37 -1.30 12.83 1.68
C ARG A 37 -0.56 12.34 2.92
N SER A 38 -1.29 12.01 3.98
CA SER A 38 -0.70 11.49 5.22
C SER A 38 -0.14 10.09 4.99
N GLY A 39 -0.83 9.27 4.21
CA GLY A 39 -0.36 7.96 3.75
C GLY A 39 0.95 8.03 2.98
N ASP A 40 1.00 8.86 1.94
CA ASP A 40 2.19 9.04 1.11
C ASP A 40 3.38 9.53 1.96
N PHE A 41 3.12 10.39 2.95
CA PHE A 41 4.14 10.82 3.91
C PHE A 41 4.67 9.65 4.76
N ILE A 42 3.80 8.75 5.25
CA ILE A 42 4.24 7.55 6.00
C ILE A 42 5.09 6.64 5.11
N VAL A 43 4.61 6.36 3.89
CA VAL A 43 5.31 5.50 2.92
C VAL A 43 6.70 6.06 2.64
N ALA A 44 6.81 7.36 2.37
CA ALA A 44 8.09 8.04 2.17
C ALA A 44 8.99 7.99 3.41
N THR A 45 8.41 8.14 4.61
CA THR A 45 9.15 8.06 5.87
C THR A 45 9.73 6.67 6.08
N ILE A 46 8.94 5.61 5.89
CA ILE A 46 9.39 4.23 6.02
C ILE A 46 10.48 3.91 5.01
N PHE A 47 10.33 4.35 3.76
CA PHE A 47 11.37 4.20 2.74
C PHE A 47 12.70 4.83 3.17
N ILE A 48 12.66 6.06 3.70
CA ILE A 48 13.85 6.76 4.20
C ILE A 48 14.46 6.01 5.39
N LEU A 49 13.65 5.56 6.35
CA LEU A 49 14.15 4.81 7.52
C LEU A 49 14.84 3.52 7.09
N LEU A 50 14.25 2.75 6.17
CA LEU A 50 14.85 1.53 5.65
C LEU A 50 16.16 1.83 4.91
N LYS A 51 16.15 2.81 3.99
CA LYS A 51 17.33 3.20 3.22
C LYS A 51 18.46 3.73 4.09
N SER A 52 18.17 4.61 5.06
CA SER A 52 19.18 5.38 5.78
C SER A 52 19.62 4.74 7.10
N LEU A 53 18.73 4.02 7.79
CA LEU A 53 19.01 3.46 9.12
C LEU A 53 19.15 1.93 9.10
N ALA A 54 18.32 1.22 8.32
CA ALA A 54 18.34 -0.24 8.32
C ALA A 54 19.36 -0.83 7.35
N PHE A 55 19.47 -0.26 6.14
CA PHE A 55 20.28 -0.83 5.06
C PHE A 55 21.61 -0.13 4.84
N SER A 56 21.76 1.11 5.32
CA SER A 56 22.97 1.90 5.19
C SER A 56 23.74 1.94 6.50
N ASN A 57 24.45 0.85 6.82
CA ASN A 57 25.35 0.81 7.96
C ASN A 57 26.64 1.57 7.65
N SER A 58 26.60 2.89 7.83
CA SER A 58 27.70 3.85 8.03
C SER A 58 28.89 3.89 7.05
N LYS A 59 29.05 2.99 6.07
CA LYS A 59 30.12 3.02 5.05
C LYS A 59 30.00 1.97 3.93
N GLU A 60 29.19 0.93 4.08
CA GLU A 60 28.97 -0.05 3.01
C GLU A 60 27.87 0.42 2.06
N GLU A 61 28.12 0.24 0.75
CA GLU A 61 27.11 0.42 -0.28
C GLU A 61 25.95 -0.55 -0.06
N LEU A 62 24.76 -0.14 -0.51
CA LEU A 62 23.56 -0.94 -0.41
C LEU A 62 23.79 -2.30 -1.08
N THR A 63 23.59 -3.39 -0.34
CA THR A 63 23.68 -4.73 -0.93
C THR A 63 22.61 -4.90 -2.02
N PRO A 64 22.82 -5.75 -3.04
CA PRO A 64 21.83 -6.00 -4.09
C PRO A 64 20.46 -6.40 -3.53
N LEU A 65 20.44 -7.20 -2.46
CA LEU A 65 19.21 -7.60 -1.77
C LEU A 65 18.49 -6.40 -1.13
N HIS A 66 19.22 -5.49 -0.47
CA HIS A 66 18.60 -4.28 0.09
C HIS A 66 18.02 -3.38 -1.01
N ALA A 67 18.68 -3.30 -2.17
CA ALA A 67 18.19 -2.52 -3.30
C ALA A 67 16.90 -3.13 -3.87
N GLU A 68 16.86 -4.46 -3.99
CA GLU A 68 15.67 -5.20 -4.40
C GLU A 68 14.49 -4.99 -3.44
N ILE A 69 14.73 -5.06 -2.12
CA ILE A 69 13.68 -4.82 -1.11
C ILE A 69 13.15 -3.38 -1.21
N LEU A 70 14.02 -2.39 -1.43
CA LEU A 70 13.59 -1.00 -1.60
C LEU A 70 12.78 -0.78 -2.87
N ASP A 71 13.08 -1.49 -3.95
CA ASP A 71 12.34 -1.37 -5.22
C ASP A 71 10.94 -1.96 -5.13
N GLN A 72 10.76 -2.96 -4.26
CA GLN A 72 9.46 -3.56 -3.94
C GLN A 72 8.54 -2.63 -3.14
N LEU A 73 9.07 -1.55 -2.54
CA LEU A 73 8.25 -0.64 -1.75
C LEU A 73 7.44 0.30 -2.67
N PRO A 74 6.13 0.46 -2.40
CA PRO A 74 5.33 1.43 -3.10
C PRO A 74 5.83 2.84 -2.79
N ARG A 75 5.70 3.75 -3.75
CA ARG A 75 6.01 5.18 -3.53
C ARG A 75 4.80 6.00 -3.10
N GLN A 76 3.61 5.42 -3.23
CA GLN A 76 2.32 6.04 -2.93
C GLN A 76 1.47 5.07 -2.14
N LEU A 77 0.67 5.60 -1.20
CA LEU A 77 -0.26 4.81 -0.40
C LEU A 77 -1.24 4.04 -1.29
N ALA A 78 -1.72 4.65 -2.38
CA ALA A 78 -2.66 3.99 -3.30
C ALA A 78 -2.11 2.66 -3.84
N THR A 79 -0.81 2.62 -4.18
CA THR A 79 -0.15 1.39 -4.61
C THR A 79 -0.05 0.37 -3.48
N ALA A 80 0.20 0.81 -2.24
CA ALA A 80 0.17 -0.10 -1.09
C ALA A 80 -1.24 -0.70 -0.90
N LEU A 81 -2.28 0.14 -0.95
CA LEU A 81 -3.68 -0.27 -0.80
C LEU A 81 -4.09 -1.27 -1.88
N SER A 82 -3.72 -1.05 -3.14
CA SER A 82 -4.06 -1.98 -4.23
C SER A 82 -3.42 -3.36 -4.04
N LYS A 83 -2.20 -3.45 -3.49
CA LYS A 83 -1.55 -4.72 -3.16
C LYS A 83 -2.22 -5.51 -2.05
N PHE A 84 -2.96 -4.84 -1.18
CA PHE A 84 -3.83 -5.48 -0.19
C PHE A 84 -5.28 -5.65 -0.66
N ASN A 85 -5.60 -5.25 -1.90
CA ASN A 85 -6.97 -5.17 -2.41
C ASN A 85 -7.89 -4.32 -1.52
N LEU A 86 -7.35 -3.22 -1.00
CA LEU A 86 -8.02 -2.23 -0.13
C LEU A 86 -8.32 -0.92 -0.86
N ASP A 87 -8.04 -0.85 -2.16
CA ASP A 87 -8.42 0.32 -2.96
C ASP A 87 -9.96 0.38 -3.03
N GLY A 88 -10.52 1.50 -2.60
CA GLY A 88 -11.96 1.65 -2.46
C GLY A 88 -12.63 1.62 -3.82
N GLN A 89 -13.40 0.58 -4.14
CA GLN A 89 -14.22 0.58 -5.33
C GLN A 89 -15.43 1.51 -5.14
N VAL A 90 -15.29 2.76 -5.55
CA VAL A 90 -16.41 3.71 -5.56
C VAL A 90 -17.21 3.50 -6.84
N THR A 91 -18.44 3.02 -6.68
CA THR A 91 -19.41 3.00 -7.77
C THR A 91 -20.26 4.28 -7.67
N ASN A 92 -20.15 5.16 -8.67
CA ASN A 92 -20.98 6.35 -8.73
C ASN A 92 -22.36 6.01 -9.27
N TYR A 93 -23.41 6.42 -8.57
CA TYR A 93 -24.78 6.31 -9.04
C TYR A 93 -25.36 7.69 -9.29
N ALA A 94 -26.15 7.82 -10.36
CA ALA A 94 -26.96 9.01 -10.57
C ALA A 94 -28.24 8.92 -9.73
N VAL A 95 -28.57 10.00 -9.02
CA VAL A 95 -29.82 10.14 -8.25
C VAL A 95 -30.63 11.28 -8.84
N CYS A 96 -31.88 11.01 -9.20
CA CYS A 96 -32.79 12.09 -9.62
C CYS A 96 -33.16 12.97 -8.41
N PRO A 97 -32.94 14.30 -8.46
CA PRO A 97 -33.25 15.18 -7.32
C PRO A 97 -34.75 15.35 -7.05
N SER A 98 -35.61 15.05 -8.03
CA SER A 98 -37.07 15.18 -7.88
C SER A 98 -37.73 13.91 -7.33
N CYS A 99 -37.37 12.73 -7.86
CA CYS A 99 -38.00 11.46 -7.47
C CYS A 99 -37.09 10.54 -6.63
N HIS A 100 -35.85 10.95 -6.35
CA HIS A 100 -34.86 10.21 -5.54
C HIS A 100 -34.58 8.78 -6.06
N SER A 101 -34.89 8.50 -7.32
CA SER A 101 -34.60 7.22 -7.96
C SER A 101 -33.11 7.11 -8.30
N LEU A 102 -32.54 5.95 -7.98
CA LEU A 102 -31.18 5.53 -8.29
C LEU A 102 -31.14 4.91 -9.69
N TYR A 103 -30.19 5.34 -10.52
CA TYR A 103 -29.95 4.75 -11.85
C TYR A 103 -28.62 4.00 -11.84
N ALA A 104 -28.58 2.89 -12.58
CA ALA A 104 -27.37 2.09 -12.72
C ALA A 104 -26.19 2.95 -13.26
N PRO A 105 -24.94 2.61 -12.88
CA PRO A 105 -23.74 3.37 -13.25
C PRO A 105 -23.53 3.50 -14.77
#